data_AF-A0A3M6U2N2-F1
#
_entry.id   AF-A0A3M6U2N2-F1
#
_cell.length_a   1.000
_cell.length_b   1.000
_cell.length_c   1.000
_cell.angle_alpha   90.00
_cell.angle_beta   90.00
_cell.angle_gamma   90.00
#
_symmetry.space_group_name_H-M   'P 1'
#
loop_
_entity.id
_entity.type
_entity.pdbx_description
1 polymer ?
#
loop_
_entity_poly.entity_id
_entity_poly.type
_entity_poly.pdbx_seq_one_letter_code
_entity_poly.pdbx_strand_id
1 'polypeptide(L)'
;FIIEGTVGYGSNGDIALDDLTLLDGNCETIITQKSLDCDFKGDTCDWEAQGRWTLSKDGSSIFLRPEAYAVRHSLFSPPNINTNEWKCFRLWYFIGGNYGYEGSITVLLRMLKSNLTSLLFFADKVTSEATYTQTPLPQHFTDAQ
;
A
#
# COMPACT_ATOMS: atom_id res chain seq x y z
N PHE A 1 14.29 -25.92 23.29
CA PHE A 1 15.62 -25.65 22.69
C PHE A 1 16.45 -24.92 23.73
N ILE A 2 17.76 -25.17 23.74
CA ILE A 2 18.70 -24.44 24.57
C ILE A 2 19.59 -23.65 23.61
N ILE A 3 19.63 -22.33 23.76
CA ILE A 3 20.47 -21.43 22.96
C ILE A 3 21.36 -20.67 23.95
N GLU A 4 22.66 -20.91 23.86
CA GLU A 4 23.67 -20.34 24.76
C GLU A 4 24.64 -19.47 23.96
N GLY A 5 24.91 -18.26 24.45
CA GLY A 5 25.83 -17.31 23.84
C GLY A 5 26.66 -16.56 24.89
N THR A 6 27.92 -16.29 24.57
CA THR A 6 28.85 -15.52 25.41
C THR A 6 29.57 -14.47 24.58
N VAL A 7 29.56 -13.21 25.05
CA VAL A 7 30.35 -12.10 24.48
C VAL A 7 31.56 -11.79 25.38
N GLY A 8 32.67 -11.31 24.80
CA GLY A 8 33.90 -10.94 25.52
C GLY A 8 34.14 -9.43 25.64
N TYR A 9 35.24 -9.00 26.28
CA TYR A 9 35.59 -7.57 26.43
C TYR A 9 36.07 -6.94 25.11
N GLY A 10 35.48 -5.80 24.74
CA GLY A 10 35.83 -5.01 23.54
C GLY A 10 34.75 -3.99 23.23
N SER A 11 35.04 -2.99 22.38
CA SER A 11 34.11 -1.89 22.10
C SER A 11 33.18 -2.13 20.90
N ASN A 12 33.28 -3.28 20.23
CA ASN A 12 32.43 -3.67 19.10
C ASN A 12 32.20 -5.20 19.11
N GLY A 13 30.94 -5.64 19.16
CA GLY A 13 30.51 -7.03 18.98
C GLY A 13 29.18 -7.33 19.67
N ASP A 14 28.19 -7.82 18.92
CA ASP A 14 26.85 -8.17 19.41
C ASP A 14 26.50 -9.62 19.06
N ILE A 15 25.74 -10.30 19.93
CA ILE A 15 25.01 -11.50 19.54
C ILE A 15 23.56 -11.09 19.40
N ALA A 16 23.06 -11.11 18.17
CA ALA A 16 21.65 -10.86 17.87
C ALA A 16 21.01 -12.15 17.36
N LEU A 17 19.87 -12.50 17.95
CA LEU A 17 18.98 -13.56 17.48
C LEU A 17 17.68 -12.87 17.10
N ASP A 18 17.08 -13.29 16.00
CA ASP A 18 15.77 -12.78 15.62
C ASP A 18 14.84 -13.91 15.15
N ASP A 19 13.55 -13.72 15.42
CA ASP A 19 12.39 -14.59 15.14
C ASP A 19 12.60 -16.10 15.38
N LEU A 20 12.25 -16.57 16.59
CA LEU A 20 12.22 -17.98 16.93
C LEU A 20 10.78 -18.49 17.08
N THR A 21 10.35 -19.40 16.20
CA THR A 21 9.02 -20.01 16.23
C THR A 21 9.11 -21.53 16.11
N LEU A 22 8.30 -22.23 16.91
CA LEU A 22 8.12 -23.67 16.79
C LEU A 22 6.66 -23.98 16.50
N LEU A 23 6.39 -24.59 15.34
CA LEU A 23 5.05 -24.95 14.90
C LEU A 23 4.90 -26.47 14.87
N ASP A 24 3.74 -26.98 15.27
CA ASP A 24 3.37 -28.38 15.10
C ASP A 24 2.61 -28.52 13.76
N GLY A 25 3.20 -29.23 12.79
CA GLY A 25 2.68 -29.39 11.43
C GLY A 25 3.76 -29.35 10.33
N ASN A 26 3.39 -29.64 9.08
CA ASN A 26 4.29 -29.49 7.94
C ASN A 26 4.55 -28.00 7.65
N CYS A 27 5.81 -27.60 7.45
CA CYS A 27 6.18 -26.25 7.04
C CYS A 27 5.69 -25.96 5.61
N GLU A 28 4.67 -25.12 5.45
CA GLU A 28 4.26 -24.61 4.14
C GLU A 28 4.83 -23.22 3.89
N THR A 29 5.52 -23.07 2.76
CA THR A 29 6.02 -21.78 2.27
C THR A 29 4.81 -20.96 1.78
N ILE A 30 4.59 -19.74 2.30
CA ILE A 30 3.56 -18.84 1.76
C ILE A 30 3.91 -18.55 0.30
N ILE A 31 3.13 -19.10 -0.63
CA ILE A 31 3.34 -18.96 -2.07
C ILE A 31 2.74 -17.60 -2.50
N THR A 32 3.53 -16.54 -2.31
CA THR A 32 3.54 -15.31 -3.12
C THR A 32 2.18 -14.75 -3.54
N GLN A 33 1.54 -13.94 -2.68
CA GLN A 33 0.66 -12.90 -3.23
C GLN A 33 1.52 -12.02 -4.15
N LYS A 34 1.05 -11.79 -5.39
CA LYS A 34 1.74 -10.89 -6.32
C LYS A 34 1.89 -9.54 -5.61
N SER A 35 3.10 -8.99 -5.61
CA SER A 35 3.33 -7.67 -5.02
C SER A 35 2.40 -6.66 -5.65
N LEU A 36 1.71 -5.89 -4.81
CA LEU A 36 0.83 -4.79 -5.22
C LEU A 36 1.58 -3.47 -5.34
N ASP A 37 2.89 -3.47 -5.02
CA ASP A 37 3.75 -2.30 -5.21
C ASP A 37 3.77 -1.94 -6.70
N CYS A 38 3.46 -0.67 -7.00
CA CYS A 38 3.55 -0.13 -8.34
C CYS A 38 4.26 1.22 -8.32
N ASP A 39 5.36 1.32 -9.05
CA ASP A 39 6.11 2.56 -9.25
C ASP A 39 5.71 3.29 -10.55
N PHE A 40 4.74 2.74 -11.29
CA PHE A 40 4.21 3.26 -12.55
C PHE A 40 5.26 3.44 -13.66
N LYS A 41 6.37 2.70 -13.59
CA LYS A 41 7.40 2.71 -14.64
C LYS A 41 6.99 1.88 -15.85
N GLY A 42 6.42 2.57 -16.84
CA GLY A 42 6.12 2.00 -18.15
C GLY A 42 4.73 1.37 -18.25
N ASP A 43 4.12 0.94 -17.14
CA ASP A 43 2.75 0.42 -17.09
C ASP A 43 2.04 0.73 -15.75
N THR A 44 0.86 0.12 -15.52
CA THR A 44 0.06 0.27 -14.30
C THR A 44 0.20 -0.89 -13.31
N CYS A 45 1.14 -1.83 -13.52
CA CYS A 45 1.33 -3.00 -12.66
C CYS A 45 0.04 -3.78 -12.34
N ASP A 46 -0.86 -3.88 -13.33
CA ASP A 46 -2.23 -4.44 -13.24
C ASP A 46 -3.26 -3.63 -12.45
N TRP A 47 -2.93 -2.42 -11.98
CA TRP A 47 -3.95 -1.51 -11.48
C TRP A 47 -4.86 -1.06 -12.62
N GLU A 48 -6.17 -1.14 -12.39
CA GLU A 48 -7.20 -0.86 -13.40
C GLU A 48 -7.77 0.55 -13.20
N ALA A 49 -7.60 1.39 -14.21
CA ALA A 49 -8.15 2.74 -14.23
C ALA A 49 -9.61 2.72 -14.72
N GLN A 50 -10.54 3.11 -13.85
CA GLN A 50 -11.91 3.45 -14.22
C GLN A 50 -12.07 4.97 -14.25
N GLY A 51 -12.14 5.52 -15.47
CA GLY A 51 -12.28 6.95 -15.69
C GLY A 51 -11.01 7.55 -16.27
N ARG A 52 -10.59 8.72 -15.77
CA ARG A 52 -9.54 9.56 -16.39
C ARG A 52 -8.15 9.45 -15.75
N TRP A 53 -7.90 8.41 -14.95
CA TRP A 53 -6.55 8.12 -14.47
C TRP A 53 -5.64 7.82 -15.67
N THR A 54 -4.56 8.59 -15.80
CA THR A 54 -3.66 8.52 -16.96
C THR A 54 -2.23 8.33 -16.51
N LEU A 55 -1.50 7.39 -17.12
CA LEU A 55 -0.07 7.22 -16.89
C LEU A 55 0.71 8.44 -17.40
N SER A 56 1.68 8.92 -16.63
CA SER A 56 2.54 10.02 -17.04
C SER A 56 3.43 9.60 -18.22
N LYS A 57 3.74 10.54 -19.11
CA LYS A 57 4.52 10.26 -20.33
C LYS A 57 5.95 9.79 -20.03
N ASP A 58 6.48 10.24 -18.90
CA ASP A 58 7.77 9.85 -18.36
C ASP A 58 7.71 8.53 -17.57
N GLY A 59 6.51 7.94 -17.40
CA GLY A 59 6.32 6.68 -16.68
C GLY A 59 6.78 6.76 -15.22
N SER A 60 6.42 7.83 -14.53
CA SER A 60 6.82 8.09 -13.14
C SER A 60 5.64 8.13 -12.17
N SER A 61 4.42 8.29 -12.69
CA SER A 61 3.21 8.46 -11.89
C SER A 61 1.95 8.19 -12.70
N ILE A 62 0.83 8.04 -12.00
CA ILE A 62 -0.51 8.09 -12.57
C ILE A 62 -1.24 9.32 -12.02
N PHE A 63 -1.96 10.04 -12.87
CA PHE A 63 -2.53 11.34 -12.50
C PHE A 63 -3.93 11.57 -13.06
N LEU A 64 -4.70 12.38 -12.33
CA LEU A 64 -5.94 12.97 -12.79
C LEU A 64 -5.68 14.41 -13.22
N ARG A 65 -6.09 14.76 -14.44
CA ARG A 65 -6.00 16.14 -14.93
C ARG A 65 -7.21 16.97 -14.51
N PRO A 66 -7.13 18.31 -14.54
CA PRO A 66 -8.26 19.18 -14.19
C PRO A 66 -9.56 18.90 -14.98
N GLU A 67 -9.47 18.35 -16.20
CA GLU A 67 -10.65 17.97 -16.99
C GLU A 67 -11.40 16.76 -16.43
N ALA A 68 -10.91 16.12 -15.36
CA ALA A 68 -11.59 15.05 -14.63
C ALA A 68 -12.66 15.56 -13.64
N TYR A 69 -12.92 16.87 -13.60
CA TYR A 69 -13.88 17.53 -12.71
C TYR A 69 -15.30 16.89 -12.71
N ALA A 70 -16.00 17.01 -11.58
CA ALA A 70 -17.40 16.64 -11.34
C ALA A 70 -17.79 15.15 -11.36
N VAL A 71 -16.88 14.22 -11.64
CA VAL A 71 -17.15 12.76 -11.60
C VAL A 71 -16.08 12.05 -10.78
N ARG A 72 -16.45 10.98 -10.06
CA ARG A 72 -15.48 10.12 -9.37
C ARG A 72 -14.75 9.24 -10.39
N HIS A 73 -13.43 9.23 -10.32
CA HIS A 73 -12.56 8.32 -11.08
C HIS A 73 -11.84 7.42 -10.11
N SER A 74 -11.82 6.12 -10.39
CA SER A 74 -11.28 5.11 -9.48
C SER A 74 -10.06 4.44 -10.10
N LEU A 75 -9.09 4.11 -9.28
CA LEU A 75 -7.96 3.26 -9.64
C LEU A 75 -8.04 2.03 -8.74
N PHE A 76 -8.24 0.86 -9.33
CA PHE A 76 -8.45 -0.39 -8.61
C PHE A 76 -7.16 -1.20 -8.56
N SER A 77 -6.82 -1.70 -7.38
CA SER A 77 -5.76 -2.69 -7.20
C SER A 77 -6.19 -4.04 -7.80
N PRO A 78 -5.26 -4.95 -8.11
CA PRO A 78 -5.61 -6.35 -8.33
C PRO A 78 -6.40 -6.94 -7.13
N PRO A 79 -7.40 -7.81 -7.36
CA PRO A 79 -8.20 -8.41 -6.29
C PRO A 79 -7.40 -9.42 -5.45
N ASN A 80 -8.03 -9.94 -4.39
CA ASN A 80 -7.49 -10.94 -3.44
C ASN A 80 -6.53 -10.40 -2.37
N ILE A 81 -6.68 -9.15 -1.93
CA ILE A 81 -5.93 -8.62 -0.79
C ILE A 81 -6.31 -9.39 0.49
N ASN A 82 -5.30 -9.86 1.22
CA ASN A 82 -5.45 -10.51 2.52
C ASN A 82 -4.72 -9.72 3.60
N THR A 83 -5.45 -9.08 4.53
CA THR A 83 -4.84 -8.27 5.59
C THR A 83 -4.30 -9.09 6.76
N ASN A 84 -4.46 -10.40 6.72
CA ASN A 84 -3.71 -11.29 7.60
C ASN A 84 -2.25 -11.42 7.13
N GLU A 85 -1.97 -11.15 5.86
CA GLU A 85 -0.63 -11.15 5.28
C GLU A 85 -0.09 -9.72 5.18
N TRP A 86 -0.80 -8.81 4.50
CA TRP A 86 -0.41 -7.41 4.38
C TRP A 86 -0.85 -6.59 5.60
N LYS A 87 0.05 -5.74 6.13
CA LYS A 87 -0.19 -4.97 7.36
C LYS A 87 -0.26 -3.47 7.18
N CYS A 88 0.35 -2.94 6.12
CA CYS A 88 0.47 -1.50 5.91
C CYS A 88 0.20 -1.17 4.44
N PHE A 89 -0.57 -0.12 4.21
CA PHE A 89 -0.67 0.56 2.93
C PHE A 89 0.24 1.80 2.96
N ARG A 90 0.97 2.05 1.88
CA ARG A 90 1.85 3.21 1.74
C ARG A 90 1.61 3.88 0.39
N LEU A 91 1.69 5.20 0.36
CA LEU A 91 1.46 5.98 -0.84
C LEU A 91 2.28 7.26 -0.81
N TRP A 92 2.88 7.60 -1.96
CA TRP A 92 3.32 8.95 -2.26
C TRP A 92 2.24 9.63 -3.10
N TYR A 93 1.78 10.81 -2.69
CA TYR A 93 0.74 11.55 -3.39
C TYR A 93 1.07 13.04 -3.52
N PHE A 94 0.47 13.70 -4.50
CA PHE A 94 0.59 15.14 -4.69
C PHE A 94 -0.79 15.70 -5.06
N ILE A 95 -1.25 16.72 -4.35
CA ILE A 95 -2.47 17.46 -4.70
C ILE A 95 -2.02 18.86 -5.12
N GLY A 96 -1.89 19.08 -6.43
CA GLY A 96 -1.58 20.38 -6.98
C GLY A 96 -2.83 21.25 -7.14
N GLY A 97 -2.71 22.55 -6.90
CA GLY A 97 -3.82 23.49 -7.05
C GLY A 97 -3.45 24.90 -6.63
N ASN A 98 -4.24 25.88 -7.04
CA ASN A 98 -4.17 27.28 -6.59
C ASN A 98 -5.45 27.64 -5.82
N TYR A 99 -5.58 28.90 -5.38
CA TYR A 99 -6.79 29.40 -4.70
C TYR A 99 -8.08 29.00 -5.42
N GLY A 100 -8.97 28.30 -4.70
CA GLY A 100 -10.25 27.81 -5.22
C GLY A 100 -10.21 26.44 -5.89
N TYR A 101 -9.06 25.78 -5.98
CA TYR A 101 -8.98 24.39 -6.43
C TYR A 101 -9.44 23.42 -5.34
N GLU A 102 -10.36 22.53 -5.70
CA GLU A 102 -10.89 21.47 -4.83
C GLU A 102 -10.51 20.11 -5.39
N GLY A 103 -9.52 19.47 -4.77
CA GLY A 103 -9.10 18.11 -5.09
C GLY A 103 -8.95 17.30 -3.82
N SER A 104 -9.36 16.03 -3.86
CA SER A 104 -9.16 15.10 -2.75
C SER A 104 -8.81 13.71 -3.22
N ILE A 105 -8.12 12.97 -2.36
CA ILE A 105 -7.78 11.56 -2.51
C ILE A 105 -8.43 10.81 -1.36
N THR A 106 -9.16 9.74 -1.68
CA THR A 106 -9.75 8.83 -0.70
C THR A 106 -9.30 7.42 -1.03
N VAL A 107 -8.65 6.74 -0.09
CA VAL A 107 -8.23 5.34 -0.22
C VAL A 107 -9.16 4.49 0.62
N LEU A 108 -9.83 3.54 -0.01
CA LEU A 108 -10.78 2.63 0.61
C LEU A 108 -10.28 1.20 0.42
N LEU A 109 -10.53 0.34 1.42
CA LEU A 109 -10.38 -1.11 1.31
C LEU A 109 -11.76 -1.75 1.40
N ARG A 110 -12.13 -2.57 0.41
CA ARG A 110 -13.45 -3.19 0.32
C ARG A 110 -13.35 -4.70 0.23
N MET A 111 -14.13 -5.40 1.05
CA MET A 111 -14.38 -6.83 0.92
C MET A 111 -15.24 -7.12 -0.30
N LEU A 112 -14.79 -7.96 -1.23
CA LEU A 112 -15.54 -8.24 -2.45
C LEU A 112 -16.83 -9.05 -2.18
N LYS A 113 -16.82 -9.94 -1.18
CA LYS A 113 -17.97 -10.80 -0.85
C LYS A 113 -19.04 -10.12 0.01
N SER A 114 -18.65 -9.31 0.99
CA SER A 114 -19.57 -8.68 1.95
C SER A 114 -19.81 -7.20 1.68
N ASN A 115 -19.08 -6.58 0.75
CA ASN A 115 -19.05 -5.14 0.50
C ASN A 115 -18.69 -4.28 1.72
N LEU A 116 -18.21 -4.90 2.81
CA LEU A 116 -17.67 -4.18 3.96
C LEU A 116 -16.53 -3.28 3.47
N THR A 117 -16.63 -1.99 3.74
CA THR A 117 -15.67 -0.98 3.28
C THR A 117 -15.04 -0.29 4.48
N SER A 118 -13.72 -0.16 4.47
CA SER A 118 -12.95 0.61 5.43
C SER A 118 -12.29 1.81 4.75
N LEU A 119 -12.28 2.97 5.41
CA LEU A 119 -11.50 4.13 4.98
C LEU A 119 -10.07 3.97 5.51
N LEU A 120 -9.10 3.92 4.61
CA LEU A 120 -7.68 3.86 4.98
C LEU A 120 -7.08 5.26 5.09
N PHE A 121 -7.28 6.08 4.06
CA PHE A 121 -6.63 7.39 3.99
C PHE A 121 -7.52 8.42 3.28
N PHE A 122 -7.41 9.68 3.71
CA PHE A 122 -8.07 10.82 3.10
C PHE A 122 -7.17 12.05 3.15
N ALA A 123 -7.10 12.78 2.05
CA ALA A 123 -6.46 14.10 1.98
C ALA A 123 -7.22 15.01 1.01
N ASP A 124 -7.44 16.26 1.39
CA ASP A 124 -8.14 17.30 0.61
C ASP A 124 -7.36 18.62 0.53
N LYS A 125 -6.12 18.64 1.04
CA LYS A 125 -5.28 19.83 1.07
C LYS A 125 -4.24 19.78 -0.05
N VAL A 126 -4.06 20.91 -0.71
CA VAL A 126 -2.99 21.13 -1.68
C VAL A 126 -1.64 20.92 -0.98
N THR A 127 -0.73 20.23 -1.67
CA THR A 127 0.63 19.98 -1.20
C THR A 127 1.63 20.75 -2.06
N SER A 128 2.74 21.20 -1.46
CA SER A 128 3.83 21.87 -2.19
C SER A 128 4.73 20.89 -2.96
N GLU A 129 4.76 19.63 -2.51
CA GLU A 129 5.57 18.55 -3.07
C GLU A 129 4.90 17.19 -2.84
N ALA A 130 5.52 16.13 -3.36
CA ALA A 130 5.07 14.77 -3.14
C ALA A 130 5.15 14.42 -1.65
N THR A 131 4.04 13.96 -1.09
CA THR A 131 3.87 13.67 0.34
C THR A 131 3.73 12.18 0.55
N TYR A 132 4.46 11.64 1.52
CA TYR A 132 4.37 10.24 1.93
C TYR A 132 3.31 10.04 3.00
N THR A 133 2.54 8.96 2.89
CA THR A 133 1.66 8.48 3.96
C THR A 133 1.77 6.96 4.11
N GLN A 134 1.54 6.49 5.33
CA GLN A 134 1.46 5.08 5.66
C GLN A 134 0.29 4.85 6.63
N THR A 135 -0.56 3.90 6.29
CA THR A 135 -1.76 3.57 7.08
C THR A 135 -1.75 2.07 7.41
N PRO A 136 -2.01 1.68 8.67
CA PRO A 136 -2.21 0.29 9.03
C PRO A 136 -3.49 -0.26 8.36
N LEU A 137 -3.43 -1.50 7.88
CA LEU A 137 -4.59 -2.18 7.30
C LEU A 137 -5.49 -2.76 8.40
N PRO A 138 -6.83 -2.69 8.27
CA PRO A 138 -7.74 -3.31 9.20
C PRO A 138 -7.62 -4.84 9.13
N GLN A 139 -7.82 -5.52 10.26
CA GLN A 139 -7.77 -6.98 10.32
C GLN A 139 -9.02 -7.61 9.70
N HIS A 140 -8.90 -8.90 9.34
CA HIS A 140 -9.98 -9.75 8.85
C HIS A 140 -10.57 -9.36 7.49
N PHE A 141 -9.82 -8.63 6.67
CA PHE A 141 -10.15 -8.44 5.27
C PHE A 141 -9.48 -9.55 4.45
N THR A 142 -10.30 -10.40 3.83
CA THR A 142 -9.88 -11.49 2.95
C THR A 142 -10.64 -11.38 1.64
N ASP A 143 -9.97 -11.60 0.51
CA ASP A 143 -10.60 -11.38 -0.79
C ASP A 143 -11.10 -9.93 -0.95
N ALA A 144 -10.20 -8.99 -0.63
CA ALA A 144 -10.45 -7.56 -0.66
C ALA A 144 -9.80 -6.86 -1.86
N GLN A 145 -10.23 -5.63 -2.12
CA GLN A 145 -9.70 -4.71 -3.12
C GLN A 145 -9.78 -3.27 -2.61
#